data_AF-A0A7X8CV70-F1
#
_entry.id   AF-A0A7X8CV70-F1
#
_cell.length_a   1.000
_cell.length_b   1.000
_cell.length_c   1.000
_cell.angle_alpha   90.00
_cell.angle_beta   90.00
_cell.angle_gamma   90.00
#
_symmetry.space_group_name_H-M   'P 1'
#
loop_
_entity.id
_entity.type
_entity.pdbx_description
1 polymer ?
#
loop_
_entity_poly.entity_id
_entity_poly.type
_entity_poly.pdbx_seq_one_letter_code
_entity_poly.pdbx_strand_id
1 'polypeptide(L)'
;MLESLKPEQLPEVRRLLASGYCEVRLAEGVENLYIEAEAFAGSDRALVRIEGSHTNITRASRNGHPVEAAEGASSVSAEGTQKTVSARTSGGDAGTACHVEGGALAAGAGLLNIRDILEYARTADMGDVEKTLSDQIEMNRAISEEGLANPWGAQVGRTLLKTRGDDLRTRAAARPAAGSDARMSGCSLPVVINSGSGNQGMTVSLPVIEYARELGLPRDRLIRALALSNLVAIRQKVLIGKLSAYCGAVSAACGSGAGIAFLRGGGYREISDTIANTLGNVGGIVCDGAKPSCAAKIASAVEAAILAQDLAFEGRAFGDGEGLVSSDVERTIENVGTLGREGMRETDQVILRIMTSD
;
A
#
# COMPACT_ATOMS: atom_id res chain seq x y z
N MET A 1 18.16 0.15 1.70
CA MET A 1 19.22 1.17 1.86
C MET A 1 20.31 0.78 2.88
N LEU A 2 20.33 -0.45 3.43
CA LEU A 2 21.45 -0.99 4.25
C LEU A 2 21.99 -2.34 3.73
N GLU A 3 21.50 -2.83 2.58
CA GLU A 3 21.93 -4.10 1.95
C GLU A 3 23.44 -4.08 1.60
N SER A 4 24.00 -2.90 1.35
CA SER A 4 25.44 -2.73 1.09
C SER A 4 26.30 -2.65 2.35
N LEU A 5 25.70 -2.72 3.54
CA LEU A 5 26.43 -2.57 4.80
C LEU A 5 27.06 -3.91 5.18
N LYS A 6 28.36 -4.03 4.95
CA LYS A 6 29.10 -5.24 5.28
C LYS A 6 29.30 -5.35 6.79
N PRO A 7 29.43 -6.57 7.35
CA PRO A 7 29.67 -6.75 8.79
C PRO A 7 30.86 -5.93 9.32
N GLU A 8 31.89 -5.71 8.50
CA GLU A 8 33.07 -4.91 8.86
C GLU A 8 32.78 -3.41 9.02
N GLN A 9 31.65 -2.93 8.50
CA GLN A 9 31.20 -1.53 8.61
C GLN A 9 30.34 -1.29 9.86
N LEU A 10 29.84 -2.34 10.52
CA LEU A 10 29.03 -2.21 11.73
C LEU A 10 29.75 -1.50 12.89
N PRO A 11 31.05 -1.74 13.16
CA PRO A 11 31.78 -0.99 14.17
C PRO A 11 31.80 0.51 13.87
N GLU A 12 31.97 0.90 12.61
CA GLU A 12 32.01 2.30 12.20
C GLU A 12 30.64 2.96 12.31
N VAL A 13 29.56 2.28 11.91
CA VAL A 13 28.19 2.79 12.10
C VAL A 13 27.92 3.04 13.60
N ARG A 14 28.29 2.09 14.47
CA ARG A 14 28.13 2.26 15.92
C ARG A 14 28.95 3.43 16.46
N ARG A 15 30.19 3.61 15.97
CA ARG A 15 31.04 4.75 16.33
C ARG A 15 30.41 6.08 15.92
N LEU A 16 29.90 6.16 14.68
CA LEU A 16 29.23 7.37 14.16
C LEU A 16 27.98 7.71 14.97
N LEU A 17 27.13 6.72 15.25
CA LEU A 17 25.95 6.89 16.09
C LEU A 17 26.31 7.41 17.49
N ALA A 18 27.31 6.80 18.14
CA ALA A 18 27.76 7.22 19.47
C ALA A 18 28.37 8.62 19.49
N SER A 19 28.92 9.09 18.36
CA SER A 19 29.48 10.44 18.23
C SER A 19 28.45 11.54 17.98
N GLY A 20 27.16 11.19 17.84
CA GLY A 20 26.12 12.15 17.44
C GLY A 20 26.30 12.63 16.00
N TYR A 21 26.81 11.77 15.10
CA TYR A 21 27.09 12.12 13.71
C TYR A 21 25.84 12.54 12.92
N CYS A 22 24.66 12.08 13.33
CA CYS A 22 23.38 12.45 12.76
C CYS A 22 22.45 12.91 13.88
N GLU A 23 21.85 14.09 13.71
CA GLU A 23 20.82 14.61 14.60
C GLU A 23 19.46 14.52 13.90
N VAL A 24 18.46 13.98 14.60
CA VAL A 24 17.09 13.86 14.10
C VAL A 24 16.18 14.62 15.04
N ARG A 25 15.34 15.50 14.48
CA ARG A 25 14.36 16.28 15.24
C ARG A 25 12.98 16.12 14.60
N LEU A 26 11.95 16.03 15.43
CA LEU A 26 10.57 16.09 14.96
C LEU A 26 10.23 17.53 14.54
N ALA A 27 9.81 17.71 13.30
CA ALA A 27 9.24 18.98 12.85
C ALA A 27 7.78 19.04 13.30
N GLU A 28 7.46 19.97 14.21
CA GLU A 28 6.10 20.19 14.70
C GLU A 28 5.35 21.22 13.85
N GLY A 29 4.03 21.09 13.75
CA GLY A 29 3.18 22.06 13.05
C GLY A 29 3.30 22.04 11.52
N VAL A 30 3.94 21.02 10.95
CA VAL A 30 4.09 20.82 9.50
C VAL A 30 3.06 19.82 8.98
N GLU A 31 2.73 19.90 7.69
CA GLU A 31 1.82 18.96 7.03
C GLU A 31 2.40 17.53 6.97
N ASN A 32 1.51 16.54 6.81
CA ASN A 32 1.75 15.08 6.87
C ASN A 32 3.13 14.55 6.44
N LEU A 33 3.74 15.08 5.37
CA LEU A 33 5.10 14.71 4.98
C LEU A 33 5.97 15.95 4.91
N TYR A 34 6.92 16.02 5.81
CA TYR A 34 7.98 17.02 5.86
C TYR A 34 9.28 16.31 6.20
N ILE A 35 10.27 16.40 5.32
CA ILE A 35 11.62 15.93 5.60
C ILE A 35 12.58 17.01 5.15
N GLU A 36 13.38 17.54 6.08
CA GLU A 36 14.50 18.42 5.81
C GLU A 36 15.79 17.71 6.22
N ALA A 37 16.70 17.56 5.27
CA ALA A 37 18.01 16.96 5.48
C ALA A 37 19.08 18.03 5.27
N GLU A 38 19.91 18.24 6.30
CA GLU A 38 21.10 19.07 6.24
C GLU A 38 22.35 18.19 6.32
N ALA A 39 23.32 18.43 5.43
CA ALA A 39 24.61 17.76 5.41
C ALA A 39 25.74 18.79 5.44
N PHE A 40 26.81 18.45 6.17
CA PHE A 40 27.96 19.34 6.40
C PHE A 40 29.27 18.67 5.96
N ALA A 41 30.16 19.46 5.34
CA ALA A 41 31.50 19.03 4.95
C ALA A 41 32.50 20.17 5.21
N GLY A 42 33.16 20.16 6.37
CA GLY A 42 33.96 21.30 6.81
C GLY A 42 33.08 22.53 7.02
N SER A 43 33.32 23.60 6.26
CA SER A 43 32.48 24.80 6.25
C SER A 43 31.32 24.75 5.24
N ASP A 44 31.30 23.76 4.35
CA ASP A 44 30.24 23.62 3.35
C ASP A 44 28.98 23.01 3.99
N ARG A 45 27.82 23.49 3.54
CA ARG A 45 26.48 23.01 3.94
C ARG A 45 25.62 22.74 2.72
N ALA A 46 24.93 21.61 2.70
CA ALA A 46 23.86 21.31 1.76
C ALA A 46 22.55 21.09 2.52
N LEU A 47 21.43 21.57 1.97
CA LEU A 47 20.09 21.39 2.53
C LEU A 47 19.14 20.96 1.43
N VAL A 48 18.36 19.92 1.69
CA VAL A 48 17.24 19.49 0.84
C VAL A 48 15.99 19.33 1.68
N ARG A 49 14.85 19.79 1.17
CA ARG A 49 13.55 19.62 1.79
C ARG A 49 12.55 19.02 0.81
N ILE A 50 11.80 18.04 1.28
CA ILE A 50 10.58 17.54 0.62
C ILE A 50 9.35 17.82 1.48
N GLU A 51 8.26 18.19 0.83
CA GLU A 51 6.98 18.50 1.49
C GLU A 51 5.80 17.91 0.69
N GLY A 52 4.81 17.34 1.38
CA GLY A 52 3.55 16.84 0.81
C GLY A 52 3.63 15.54 0.00
N SER A 53 4.71 15.28 -0.74
CA SER A 53 4.96 14.04 -1.50
C SER A 53 6.43 13.63 -1.45
N HIS A 54 6.70 12.31 -1.56
CA HIS A 54 8.05 11.74 -1.52
C HIS A 54 8.95 12.14 -2.70
N THR A 55 8.37 12.78 -3.72
CA THR A 55 9.07 13.30 -4.90
C THR A 55 9.08 14.81 -5.00
N ASN A 56 8.41 15.52 -4.07
CA ASN A 56 8.21 16.96 -4.17
C ASN A 56 9.31 17.71 -3.40
N ILE A 57 10.44 17.95 -4.05
CA ILE A 57 11.53 18.77 -3.50
C ILE A 57 11.11 20.24 -3.53
N THR A 58 10.79 20.80 -2.36
CA THR A 58 10.37 22.20 -2.23
C THR A 58 11.54 23.15 -1.96
N ARG A 59 12.68 22.61 -1.52
CA ARG A 59 13.90 23.39 -1.29
C ARG A 59 15.15 22.57 -1.54
N ALA A 60 16.11 23.14 -2.25
CA ALA A 60 17.47 22.63 -2.34
C ALA A 60 18.45 23.81 -2.32
N SER A 61 19.48 23.75 -1.48
CA SER A 61 20.49 24.81 -1.40
C SER A 61 21.87 24.29 -1.01
N ARG A 62 22.92 24.97 -1.49
CA ARG A 62 24.32 24.77 -1.10
C ARG A 62 24.88 26.09 -0.59
N ASN A 63 25.45 26.10 0.61
CA ASN A 63 26.02 27.28 1.26
C ASN A 63 25.03 28.47 1.31
N GLY A 64 23.73 28.18 1.44
CA GLY A 64 22.66 29.19 1.44
C GLY A 64 22.20 29.64 0.05
N HIS A 65 22.88 29.24 -1.02
CA HIS A 65 22.47 29.53 -2.40
C HIS A 65 21.55 28.42 -2.93
N PRO A 66 20.39 28.76 -3.49
CA PRO A 66 19.53 27.79 -4.15
C PRO A 66 20.28 27.00 -5.22
N VAL A 67 20.03 25.71 -5.30
CA VAL A 67 20.51 24.85 -6.39
C VAL A 67 19.30 24.27 -7.10
N GLU A 68 19.34 24.20 -8.43
CA GLU A 68 18.31 23.49 -9.17
C GLU A 68 18.35 22.02 -8.80
N ALA A 69 17.19 21.46 -8.43
CA ALA A 69 17.06 20.02 -8.26
C ALA A 69 17.32 19.38 -9.63
N ALA A 70 18.33 18.49 -9.72
CA ALA A 70 18.68 17.84 -10.97
C ALA A 70 17.42 17.24 -11.63
N GLU A 71 17.20 17.57 -12.90
CA GLU A 71 16.12 17.03 -13.74
C GLU A 71 16.24 15.50 -13.83
N GLY A 72 15.58 14.80 -12.90
CA GLY A 72 15.55 13.33 -12.83
C GLY A 72 14.28 12.77 -12.19
N ALA A 73 13.35 13.63 -11.78
CA ALA A 73 12.01 13.25 -11.36
C ALA A 73 11.00 14.08 -12.15
N SER A 74 10.82 13.72 -13.42
CA SER A 74 9.79 14.32 -14.28
C SER A 74 8.43 14.21 -13.59
N SER A 75 7.85 15.34 -13.23
CA SER A 75 6.42 15.49 -13.14
C SER A 75 5.84 15.16 -14.51
N VAL A 76 4.95 14.17 -14.57
CA VAL A 76 4.05 14.02 -15.71
C VAL A 76 3.09 15.21 -15.63
N SER A 77 3.42 16.30 -16.30
CA SER A 77 2.50 17.40 -16.55
C SER A 77 1.44 16.91 -17.54
N ALA A 78 0.19 16.86 -17.09
CA ALA A 78 -0.95 16.59 -17.93
C ALA A 78 -1.30 17.83 -18.76
N GLU A 79 -0.66 17.99 -19.92
CA GLU A 79 -1.18 18.88 -20.97
C GLU A 79 -2.13 18.09 -21.86
N GLY A 80 -3.43 18.15 -21.51
CA GLY A 80 -4.54 17.64 -22.30
C GLY A 80 -5.48 18.79 -22.66
N THR A 81 -5.33 19.29 -23.89
CA THR A 81 -6.13 20.31 -24.57
C THR A 81 -7.63 20.30 -24.19
N GLN A 82 -8.10 21.36 -23.53
CA GLN A 82 -9.53 21.61 -23.30
C GLN A 82 -10.25 21.85 -24.63
N LYS A 83 -11.10 20.90 -25.06
CA LYS A 83 -12.26 21.19 -25.90
C LYS A 83 -13.48 21.26 -25.00
N THR A 84 -14.02 22.47 -24.87
CA THR A 84 -15.26 22.80 -24.19
C THR A 84 -16.45 22.12 -24.85
N VAL A 85 -17.20 21.33 -24.08
CA VAL A 85 -18.61 21.03 -24.37
C VAL A 85 -19.42 21.57 -23.19
N SER A 86 -20.19 22.62 -23.46
CA SER A 86 -21.07 23.26 -22.48
C SER A 86 -22.34 22.44 -22.27
N ALA A 87 -22.65 22.11 -21.02
CA ALA A 87 -24.02 21.80 -20.60
C ALA A 87 -24.41 22.75 -19.47
N ARG A 88 -25.48 23.51 -19.72
CA ARG A 88 -26.09 24.47 -18.80
C ARG A 88 -26.91 23.73 -17.75
N THR A 89 -26.77 24.08 -16.47
CA THR A 89 -27.87 24.17 -15.50
C THR A 89 -27.51 25.18 -14.41
N SER A 90 -28.55 25.73 -13.80
CA SER A 90 -28.66 27.04 -13.15
C SER A 90 -28.86 26.95 -11.63
N GLY A 91 -28.27 27.90 -10.87
CA GLY A 91 -28.62 28.33 -9.49
C GLY A 91 -28.14 27.38 -8.37
N GLY A 92 -27.18 27.74 -7.50
CA GLY A 92 -27.29 28.64 -6.32
C GLY A 92 -27.51 27.78 -5.06
N ASP A 93 -26.79 27.79 -3.94
CA ASP A 93 -25.83 28.74 -3.35
C ASP A 93 -24.91 28.05 -2.32
N ALA A 94 -23.74 28.67 -2.09
CA ALA A 94 -22.79 28.66 -0.97
C ALA A 94 -22.54 27.42 -0.06
N GLY A 95 -21.27 27.02 0.03
CA GLY A 95 -20.70 26.55 1.31
C GLY A 95 -19.45 25.65 1.27
N THR A 96 -18.26 26.27 1.26
CA THR A 96 -16.94 25.69 1.62
C THR A 96 -16.23 24.83 0.56
N ALA A 97 -15.45 25.50 -0.30
CA ALA A 97 -14.47 24.86 -1.16
C ALA A 97 -13.18 24.56 -0.36
N CYS A 98 -12.96 23.28 -0.04
CA CYS A 98 -11.62 22.77 0.27
C CYS A 98 -10.96 22.41 -1.06
N HIS A 99 -9.93 23.14 -1.45
CA HIS A 99 -9.12 22.82 -2.62
C HIS A 99 -8.32 21.54 -2.36
N VAL A 100 -8.81 20.43 -2.90
CA VAL A 100 -8.05 19.17 -2.98
C VAL A 100 -7.47 19.10 -4.39
N GLU A 101 -6.21 19.49 -4.57
CA GLU A 101 -5.46 19.19 -5.79
C GLU A 101 -5.11 17.70 -5.84
N GLY A 102 -6.08 16.90 -6.29
CA GLY A 102 -5.91 15.49 -6.60
C GLY A 102 -5.90 15.27 -8.11
N GLY A 103 -4.74 15.43 -8.74
CA GLY A 103 -4.56 15.15 -10.17
C GLY A 103 -5.05 13.75 -10.53
N ALA A 104 -6.01 13.69 -11.47
CA ALA A 104 -6.65 12.52 -12.10
C ALA A 104 -7.41 11.51 -11.20
N LEU A 105 -6.86 11.09 -10.06
CA LEU A 105 -7.46 10.05 -9.20
C LEU A 105 -8.68 10.53 -8.40
N ALA A 106 -8.72 11.80 -7.99
CA ALA A 106 -9.88 12.36 -7.28
C ALA A 106 -11.07 12.60 -8.21
N ALA A 107 -10.82 12.94 -9.49
CA ALA A 107 -11.87 13.17 -10.47
C ALA A 107 -12.60 11.87 -10.89
N GLY A 108 -11.94 10.71 -10.77
CA GLY A 108 -12.51 9.39 -11.08
C GLY A 108 -12.96 8.56 -9.87
N ALA A 109 -12.76 9.03 -8.63
CA ALA A 109 -13.04 8.25 -7.43
C ALA A 109 -14.53 7.89 -7.24
N GLY A 110 -15.44 8.69 -7.81
CA GLY A 110 -16.88 8.39 -7.87
C GLY A 110 -17.26 7.30 -8.88
N LEU A 111 -16.33 6.88 -9.76
CA LEU A 111 -16.55 5.88 -10.82
C LEU A 111 -16.06 4.47 -10.44
N LEU A 112 -15.47 4.29 -9.26
CA LEU A 112 -14.85 3.03 -8.83
C LEU A 112 -15.58 2.45 -7.62
N ASN A 113 -16.74 1.82 -7.82
CA ASN A 113 -17.37 0.99 -6.78
C ASN A 113 -17.09 -0.50 -7.03
N ILE A 114 -17.28 -1.36 -6.02
CA ILE A 114 -17.00 -2.79 -6.06
C ILE A 114 -17.76 -3.49 -7.20
N ARG A 115 -18.98 -3.04 -7.50
CA ARG A 115 -19.80 -3.61 -8.59
C ARG A 115 -19.18 -3.34 -9.95
N ASP A 116 -18.78 -2.10 -10.20
CA ASP A 116 -18.16 -1.68 -11.45
C ASP A 116 -16.74 -2.25 -11.60
N ILE A 117 -16.00 -2.39 -10.51
CA ILE A 117 -14.69 -3.05 -10.49
C ILE A 117 -14.82 -4.54 -10.87
N LEU A 118 -15.83 -5.23 -10.34
CA LEU A 118 -16.12 -6.62 -10.72
C LEU A 118 -16.55 -6.74 -12.18
N GLU A 119 -17.40 -5.82 -12.65
CA GLU A 119 -17.83 -5.79 -14.04
C GLU A 119 -16.64 -5.57 -14.98
N TYR A 120 -15.79 -4.58 -14.69
CA TYR A 120 -14.55 -4.32 -15.43
C TYR A 120 -13.67 -5.56 -15.51
N ALA A 121 -13.43 -6.25 -14.38
CA ALA A 121 -12.63 -7.47 -14.37
C ALA A 121 -13.22 -8.59 -15.26
N ARG A 122 -14.55 -8.62 -15.45
CA ARG A 122 -15.24 -9.63 -16.26
C ARG A 122 -15.28 -9.29 -17.74
N THR A 123 -15.46 -8.02 -18.10
CA THR A 123 -15.83 -7.64 -19.47
C THR A 123 -14.81 -6.78 -20.19
N ALA A 124 -13.90 -6.11 -19.47
CA ALA A 124 -12.88 -5.30 -20.12
C ALA A 124 -11.87 -6.17 -20.90
N ASP A 125 -11.28 -5.54 -21.93
CA ASP A 125 -10.12 -6.08 -22.62
C ASP A 125 -8.91 -5.98 -21.69
N MET A 126 -8.34 -7.13 -21.35
CA MET A 126 -7.17 -7.19 -20.47
C MET A 126 -5.90 -6.72 -21.18
N GLY A 127 -5.90 -6.58 -22.52
CA GLY A 127 -4.77 -6.06 -23.29
C GLY A 127 -4.24 -4.71 -22.80
N ASP A 128 -5.13 -3.83 -22.31
CA ASP A 128 -4.78 -2.51 -21.79
C ASP A 128 -3.93 -2.56 -20.51
N VAL A 129 -4.07 -3.63 -19.71
CA VAL A 129 -3.42 -3.79 -18.40
C VAL A 129 -2.48 -4.99 -18.33
N GLU A 130 -2.47 -5.87 -19.35
CA GLU A 130 -1.70 -7.12 -19.38
C GLU A 130 -0.23 -6.87 -19.10
N LYS A 131 0.39 -5.86 -19.73
CA LYS A 131 1.80 -5.56 -19.51
C LYS A 131 2.08 -5.21 -18.04
N THR A 132 1.32 -4.29 -17.47
CA THR A 132 1.49 -3.83 -16.09
C THR A 132 1.29 -4.98 -15.09
N LEU A 133 0.29 -5.83 -15.32
CA LEU A 133 0.02 -6.98 -14.46
C LEU A 133 1.03 -8.11 -14.65
N SER A 134 1.60 -8.25 -15.85
CA SER A 134 2.71 -9.18 -16.13
C SER A 134 3.97 -8.77 -15.39
N ASP A 135 4.35 -7.49 -15.48
CA ASP A 135 5.47 -6.92 -14.73
C ASP A 135 5.26 -7.12 -13.21
N GLN A 136 4.02 -6.95 -12.72
CA GLN A 136 3.66 -7.21 -11.32
C GLN A 136 3.88 -8.67 -10.92
N ILE A 137 3.46 -9.62 -11.75
CA ILE A 137 3.67 -11.05 -11.50
C ILE A 137 5.16 -11.36 -11.41
N GLU A 138 5.95 -10.91 -12.38
CA GLU A 138 7.37 -11.25 -12.48
C GLU A 138 8.18 -10.64 -11.33
N MET A 139 8.09 -9.32 -11.14
CA MET A 139 8.90 -8.60 -10.16
C MET A 139 8.55 -9.00 -8.73
N ASN A 140 7.25 -9.11 -8.41
CA ASN A 140 6.84 -9.44 -7.05
C ASN A 140 7.13 -10.90 -6.70
N ARG A 141 7.09 -11.82 -7.68
CA ARG A 141 7.54 -13.20 -7.46
C ARG A 141 9.04 -13.25 -7.22
N ALA A 142 9.84 -12.51 -7.99
CA ALA A 142 11.29 -12.50 -7.85
C ALA A 142 11.73 -12.09 -6.43
N ILE A 143 11.20 -10.98 -5.89
CA ILE A 143 11.55 -10.56 -4.52
C ILE A 143 11.01 -11.50 -3.45
N SER A 144 9.86 -12.15 -3.70
CA SER A 144 9.30 -13.16 -2.79
C SER A 144 10.19 -14.40 -2.72
N GLU A 145 10.69 -14.86 -3.87
CA GLU A 145 11.62 -15.99 -3.98
C GLU A 145 12.96 -15.66 -3.29
N GLU A 146 13.48 -14.45 -3.49
CA GLU A 146 14.66 -13.93 -2.78
C GLU A 146 14.45 -13.93 -1.25
N GLY A 147 13.29 -13.44 -0.79
CA GLY A 147 12.90 -13.44 0.62
C GLY A 147 12.78 -14.83 1.25
N LEU A 148 12.47 -15.85 0.46
CA LEU A 148 12.38 -17.25 0.92
C LEU A 148 13.73 -17.96 0.89
N ALA A 149 14.57 -17.64 -0.08
CA ALA A 149 15.91 -18.23 -0.23
C ALA A 149 16.86 -17.76 0.87
N ASN A 150 16.79 -16.48 1.25
CA ASN A 150 17.77 -15.83 2.11
C ASN A 150 17.19 -15.34 3.46
N PRO A 151 18.00 -15.25 4.52
CA PRO A 151 17.54 -14.89 5.87
C PRO A 151 17.36 -13.37 6.04
N TRP A 152 16.38 -12.80 5.35
CA TRP A 152 16.04 -11.38 5.43
C TRP A 152 15.17 -11.05 6.65
N GLY A 153 15.38 -9.86 7.23
CA GLY A 153 14.47 -9.26 8.21
C GLY A 153 14.09 -10.18 9.36
N ALA A 154 12.78 -10.25 9.62
CA ALA A 154 12.22 -11.10 10.68
C ALA A 154 11.97 -12.54 10.19
N GLN A 155 12.20 -12.82 8.90
CA GLN A 155 12.02 -14.13 8.27
C GLN A 155 10.62 -14.72 8.51
N VAL A 156 9.59 -13.87 8.49
CA VAL A 156 8.19 -14.25 8.74
C VAL A 156 7.74 -15.29 7.71
N GLY A 157 7.97 -15.03 6.43
CA GLY A 157 7.56 -15.96 5.37
C GLY A 157 8.22 -17.33 5.50
N ARG A 158 9.53 -17.37 5.76
CA ARG A 158 10.27 -18.63 6.01
C ARG A 158 9.76 -19.34 7.26
N THR A 159 9.46 -18.59 8.31
CA THR A 159 8.95 -19.14 9.58
C THR A 159 7.57 -19.77 9.39
N LEU A 160 6.66 -19.13 8.64
CA LEU A 160 5.34 -19.70 8.33
C LEU A 160 5.46 -21.03 7.61
N LEU A 161 6.24 -21.11 6.53
CA LEU A 161 6.43 -22.36 5.78
C LEU A 161 7.08 -23.45 6.65
N LYS A 162 8.08 -23.09 7.48
CA LYS A 162 8.75 -24.03 8.35
C LYS A 162 7.85 -24.59 9.45
N THR A 163 6.98 -23.77 10.02
CA THR A 163 6.19 -24.13 11.22
C THR A 163 4.79 -24.63 10.92
N ARG A 164 4.21 -24.26 9.78
CA ARG A 164 2.83 -24.59 9.40
C ARG A 164 2.74 -25.51 8.18
N GLY A 165 3.86 -25.73 7.48
CA GLY A 165 3.91 -26.52 6.26
C GLY A 165 3.72 -25.67 5.00
N ASP A 166 3.66 -26.34 3.84
CA ASP A 166 3.65 -25.68 2.53
C ASP A 166 2.28 -25.78 1.83
N ASP A 167 1.19 -25.75 2.58
CA ASP A 167 -0.16 -25.73 2.00
C ASP A 167 -0.48 -24.38 1.34
N LEU A 168 -1.52 -24.36 0.49
CA LEU A 168 -1.93 -23.16 -0.27
C LEU A 168 -2.11 -21.92 0.61
N ARG A 169 -2.79 -22.04 1.75
CA ARG A 169 -3.12 -20.91 2.63
C ARG A 169 -1.85 -20.38 3.28
N THR A 170 -0.98 -21.29 3.73
CA THR A 170 0.31 -20.92 4.28
C THR A 170 1.19 -20.23 3.23
N ARG A 171 1.26 -20.74 1.99
CA ARG A 171 2.01 -20.09 0.90
C ARG A 171 1.46 -18.70 0.55
N ALA A 172 0.14 -18.56 0.50
CA ALA A 172 -0.52 -17.30 0.18
C ALA A 172 -0.14 -16.18 1.17
N ALA A 173 0.00 -16.49 2.46
CA ALA A 173 0.49 -15.54 3.46
C ALA A 173 2.02 -15.40 3.48
N ALA A 174 2.74 -16.52 3.35
CA ALA A 174 4.19 -16.56 3.47
C ALA A 174 4.93 -15.83 2.35
N ARG A 175 4.45 -15.92 1.11
CA ARG A 175 5.11 -15.30 -0.05
C ARG A 175 5.18 -13.77 0.01
N PRO A 176 4.07 -13.03 0.22
CA PRO A 176 4.15 -11.58 0.36
C PRO A 176 4.87 -11.15 1.64
N ALA A 177 4.81 -11.94 2.72
CA ALA A 177 5.60 -11.69 3.93
C ALA A 177 7.10 -11.81 3.66
N ALA A 178 7.55 -12.86 2.95
CA ALA A 178 8.95 -13.04 2.57
C ALA A 178 9.47 -11.92 1.67
N GLY A 179 8.68 -11.50 0.67
CA GLY A 179 9.03 -10.36 -0.18
C GLY A 179 9.14 -9.06 0.63
N SER A 180 8.27 -8.86 1.62
CA SER A 180 8.37 -7.74 2.55
C SER A 180 9.59 -7.83 3.47
N ASP A 181 9.97 -9.02 3.94
CA ASP A 181 11.20 -9.21 4.72
C ASP A 181 12.42 -8.74 3.90
N ALA A 182 12.56 -9.23 2.67
CA ALA A 182 13.64 -8.82 1.77
C ALA A 182 13.62 -7.31 1.52
N ARG A 183 12.46 -6.76 1.11
CA ARG A 183 12.32 -5.34 0.78
C ARG A 183 12.61 -4.41 1.96
N MET A 184 12.03 -4.70 3.13
CA MET A 184 12.18 -3.86 4.33
C MET A 184 13.58 -3.97 4.95
N SER A 185 14.30 -5.04 4.64
CA SER A 185 15.72 -5.18 4.97
C SER A 185 16.66 -4.63 3.89
N GLY A 186 16.10 -4.06 2.82
CA GLY A 186 16.84 -3.24 1.87
C GLY A 186 17.24 -3.92 0.57
N CYS A 187 16.68 -5.10 0.26
CA CYS A 187 16.83 -5.77 -1.03
C CYS A 187 16.48 -4.81 -2.19
N SER A 188 17.36 -4.77 -3.18
CA SER A 188 17.30 -3.87 -4.34
C SER A 188 16.46 -4.40 -5.51
N LEU A 189 15.89 -5.61 -5.41
CA LEU A 189 15.00 -6.13 -6.45
C LEU A 189 13.77 -5.22 -6.63
N PRO A 190 13.36 -4.97 -7.88
CA PRO A 190 12.22 -4.11 -8.16
C PRO A 190 10.92 -4.76 -7.67
N VAL A 191 9.96 -3.92 -7.32
CA VAL A 191 8.60 -4.33 -6.96
C VAL A 191 7.60 -3.43 -7.65
N VAL A 192 6.51 -4.00 -8.15
CA VAL A 192 5.39 -3.20 -8.67
C VAL A 192 4.53 -2.78 -7.49
N ILE A 193 4.40 -1.47 -7.31
CA ILE A 193 3.65 -0.87 -6.20
C ILE A 193 2.13 -0.93 -6.44
N ASN A 194 1.36 -0.96 -5.36
CA ASN A 194 -0.06 -0.59 -5.36
C ASN A 194 -0.25 0.58 -4.39
N SER A 195 -0.98 1.61 -4.82
CA SER A 195 -1.30 2.78 -4.00
C SER A 195 -0.08 3.40 -3.29
N GLY A 196 1.05 3.52 -4.00
CA GLY A 196 2.28 4.10 -3.48
C GLY A 196 3.18 3.16 -2.66
N SER A 197 2.83 1.87 -2.50
CA SER A 197 3.60 0.94 -1.66
C SER A 197 3.89 -0.40 -2.33
N GLY A 198 5.17 -0.80 -2.32
CA GLY A 198 5.59 -2.12 -2.77
C GLY A 198 5.09 -3.27 -1.90
N ASN A 199 4.93 -3.03 -0.58
CA ASN A 199 4.34 -4.01 0.32
C ASN A 199 2.89 -4.28 -0.06
N GLN A 200 2.11 -3.23 -0.37
CA GLN A 200 0.74 -3.39 -0.87
C GLN A 200 0.73 -4.11 -2.22
N GLY A 201 1.65 -3.78 -3.13
CA GLY A 201 1.79 -4.44 -4.43
C GLY A 201 2.03 -5.95 -4.33
N MET A 202 2.92 -6.39 -3.43
CA MET A 202 3.15 -7.80 -3.15
C MET A 202 1.92 -8.45 -2.52
N THR A 203 1.27 -7.78 -1.56
CA THR A 203 0.09 -8.31 -0.87
C THR A 203 -1.12 -8.49 -1.80
N VAL A 204 -1.38 -7.57 -2.73
CA VAL A 204 -2.50 -7.73 -3.69
C VAL A 204 -2.23 -8.85 -4.71
N SER A 205 -0.97 -9.12 -5.04
CA SER A 205 -0.63 -9.98 -6.18
C SER A 205 -0.27 -11.41 -5.80
N LEU A 206 0.64 -11.61 -4.85
CA LEU A 206 1.22 -12.93 -4.56
C LEU A 206 0.20 -13.96 -4.06
N PRO A 207 -0.77 -13.63 -3.19
CA PRO A 207 -1.82 -14.58 -2.81
C PRO A 207 -2.67 -15.02 -4.02
N VAL A 208 -3.05 -14.08 -4.89
CA VAL A 208 -3.85 -14.35 -6.09
C VAL A 208 -3.08 -15.25 -7.07
N ILE A 209 -1.79 -14.99 -7.25
CA ILE A 209 -0.89 -15.80 -8.09
C ILE A 209 -0.81 -17.24 -7.55
N GLU A 210 -0.66 -17.42 -6.24
CA GLU A 210 -0.60 -18.75 -5.62
C GLU A 210 -1.89 -19.54 -5.82
N TYR A 211 -3.05 -18.91 -5.62
CA TYR A 211 -4.35 -19.56 -5.83
C TYR A 211 -4.60 -19.88 -7.30
N ALA A 212 -4.28 -18.99 -8.24
CA ALA A 212 -4.45 -19.27 -9.66
C ALA A 212 -3.60 -20.46 -10.12
N ARG A 213 -2.36 -20.55 -9.60
CA ARG A 213 -1.45 -21.67 -9.86
C ARG A 213 -1.99 -22.98 -9.30
N GLU A 214 -2.40 -23.00 -8.03
CA GLU A 214 -2.91 -24.20 -7.37
C GLU A 214 -4.20 -24.73 -8.03
N LEU A 215 -5.09 -23.81 -8.44
CA LEU A 215 -6.34 -24.15 -9.11
C LEU A 215 -6.18 -24.50 -10.60
N GLY A 216 -4.96 -24.41 -11.16
CA GLY A 216 -4.69 -24.67 -12.57
C GLY A 216 -5.45 -23.75 -13.52
N LEU A 217 -5.69 -22.50 -13.12
CA LEU A 217 -6.51 -21.56 -13.89
C LEU A 217 -5.71 -20.92 -15.05
N PRO A 218 -6.37 -20.61 -16.18
CA PRO A 218 -5.71 -20.01 -17.33
C PRO A 218 -5.23 -18.59 -17.04
N ARG A 219 -4.24 -18.13 -17.81
CA ARG A 219 -3.61 -16.82 -17.62
C ARG A 219 -4.61 -15.66 -17.64
N ASP A 220 -5.58 -15.66 -18.56
CA ASP A 220 -6.63 -14.63 -18.61
C ASP A 220 -7.39 -14.51 -17.26
N ARG A 221 -7.72 -15.64 -16.62
CA ARG A 221 -8.38 -15.64 -15.30
C ARG A 221 -7.49 -15.05 -14.20
N LEU A 222 -6.19 -15.34 -14.23
CA LEU A 222 -5.21 -14.74 -13.31
C LEU A 222 -5.15 -13.22 -13.50
N ILE A 223 -5.04 -12.75 -14.74
CA ILE A 223 -4.91 -11.32 -15.05
C ILE A 223 -6.17 -10.55 -14.62
N ARG A 224 -7.36 -11.09 -14.91
CA ARG A 224 -8.64 -10.53 -14.43
C ARG A 224 -8.73 -10.47 -12.91
N ALA A 225 -8.30 -11.52 -12.22
CA ALA A 225 -8.29 -11.54 -10.75
C ALA A 225 -7.30 -10.53 -10.16
N LEU A 226 -6.14 -10.33 -10.80
CA LEU A 226 -5.17 -9.31 -10.40
C LEU A 226 -5.71 -7.90 -10.65
N ALA A 227 -6.41 -7.65 -11.77
CA ALA A 227 -7.06 -6.39 -12.04
C ALA A 227 -8.09 -6.07 -10.94
N LEU A 228 -8.99 -7.01 -10.63
CA LEU A 228 -9.95 -6.91 -9.53
C LEU A 228 -9.24 -6.60 -8.21
N SER A 229 -8.22 -7.39 -7.87
CA SER A 229 -7.50 -7.27 -6.61
C SER A 229 -6.85 -5.91 -6.42
N ASN A 230 -6.15 -5.43 -7.45
CA ASN A 230 -5.50 -4.13 -7.43
C ASN A 230 -6.52 -2.98 -7.31
N LEU A 231 -7.61 -3.03 -8.07
CA LEU A 231 -8.65 -1.99 -8.07
C LEU A 231 -9.42 -1.93 -6.75
N VAL A 232 -9.73 -3.07 -6.13
CA VAL A 232 -10.36 -3.12 -4.80
C VAL A 232 -9.45 -2.52 -3.73
N ALA A 233 -8.15 -2.79 -3.78
CA ALA A 233 -7.19 -2.16 -2.87
C ALA A 233 -7.10 -0.64 -3.09
N ILE A 234 -7.06 -0.20 -4.35
CA ILE A 234 -7.04 1.22 -4.72
C ILE A 234 -8.30 1.93 -4.21
N ARG A 235 -9.49 1.34 -4.42
CA ARG A 235 -10.78 1.90 -3.96
C ARG A 235 -10.76 2.18 -2.45
N GLN A 236 -10.30 1.24 -1.64
CA GLN A 236 -10.17 1.49 -0.20
C GLN A 236 -9.17 2.60 0.10
N LYS A 237 -8.03 2.60 -0.60
CA LYS A 237 -6.92 3.52 -0.29
C LYS A 237 -7.21 4.97 -0.69
N VAL A 238 -8.00 5.24 -1.73
CA VAL A 238 -8.40 6.63 -2.07
C VAL A 238 -9.21 7.30 -0.96
N LEU A 239 -9.97 6.55 -0.15
CA LEU A 239 -10.75 7.11 0.96
C LEU A 239 -9.92 7.35 2.24
N ILE A 240 -8.84 6.58 2.41
CA ILE A 240 -7.93 6.70 3.56
C ILE A 240 -6.92 7.84 3.35
N GLY A 241 -6.46 8.04 2.10
CA GLY A 241 -5.45 9.04 1.75
C GLY A 241 -4.03 8.47 1.66
N LYS A 242 -3.09 9.29 1.17
CA LYS A 242 -1.71 8.86 0.87
C LYS A 242 -0.90 8.49 2.12
N LEU A 243 -1.05 9.28 3.18
CA LEU A 243 -0.33 9.13 4.46
C LEU A 243 -1.36 8.97 5.58
N SER A 244 -1.24 7.89 6.34
CA SER A 244 -2.15 7.54 7.42
C SER A 244 -1.49 6.49 8.31
N ALA A 245 -1.80 6.52 9.61
CA ALA A 245 -1.46 5.45 10.54
C ALA A 245 -2.30 4.17 10.32
N TYR A 246 -3.15 4.12 9.29
CA TYR A 246 -3.79 2.89 8.83
C TYR A 246 -2.83 2.04 8.01
N CYS A 247 -2.66 0.77 8.38
CA CYS A 247 -1.80 -0.13 7.60
C CYS A 247 -2.45 -0.52 6.27
N GLY A 248 -1.93 0.03 5.16
CA GLY A 248 -2.39 -0.31 3.81
C GLY A 248 -2.24 -1.80 3.44
N ALA A 249 -1.48 -2.58 4.21
CA ALA A 249 -1.46 -4.04 4.05
C ALA A 249 -2.85 -4.67 4.24
N VAL A 250 -3.72 -4.07 5.07
CA VAL A 250 -5.09 -4.52 5.25
C VAL A 250 -5.91 -4.28 3.98
N SER A 251 -5.84 -3.08 3.40
CA SER A 251 -6.53 -2.76 2.14
C SER A 251 -6.05 -3.65 1.00
N ALA A 252 -4.75 -3.91 0.93
CA ALA A 252 -4.16 -4.81 -0.04
C ALA A 252 -4.59 -6.27 0.19
N ALA A 253 -4.65 -6.73 1.43
CA ALA A 253 -5.12 -8.07 1.76
C ALA A 253 -6.60 -8.24 1.41
N CYS A 254 -7.45 -7.25 1.66
CA CYS A 254 -8.84 -7.22 1.20
C CYS A 254 -8.93 -7.35 -0.33
N GLY A 255 -8.10 -6.60 -1.06
CA GLY A 255 -7.98 -6.74 -2.51
C GLY A 255 -7.58 -8.16 -2.93
N SER A 256 -6.58 -8.75 -2.28
CA SER A 256 -6.15 -10.12 -2.57
C SER A 256 -7.24 -11.15 -2.26
N GLY A 257 -7.99 -10.97 -1.16
CA GLY A 257 -9.14 -11.79 -0.79
C GLY A 257 -10.27 -11.72 -1.82
N ALA A 258 -10.59 -10.52 -2.32
CA ALA A 258 -11.54 -10.34 -3.42
C ALA A 258 -11.09 -11.04 -4.71
N GLY A 259 -9.81 -10.92 -5.07
CA GLY A 259 -9.20 -11.63 -6.19
C GLY A 259 -9.29 -13.16 -6.04
N ILE A 260 -9.01 -13.68 -4.85
CA ILE A 260 -9.12 -15.12 -4.53
C ILE A 260 -10.58 -15.58 -4.59
N ALA A 261 -11.52 -14.81 -4.03
CA ALA A 261 -12.95 -15.11 -4.10
C ALA A 261 -13.42 -15.20 -5.56
N PHE A 262 -12.97 -14.29 -6.42
CA PHE A 262 -13.23 -14.35 -7.87
C PHE A 262 -12.66 -15.60 -8.53
N LEU A 263 -11.40 -15.98 -8.23
CA LEU A 263 -10.78 -17.21 -8.77
C LEU A 263 -11.57 -18.47 -8.36
N ARG A 264 -12.12 -18.48 -7.14
CA ARG A 264 -12.98 -19.55 -6.59
C ARG A 264 -14.41 -19.53 -7.15
N GLY A 265 -14.73 -18.65 -8.11
CA GLY A 265 -16.05 -18.56 -8.75
C GLY A 265 -17.08 -17.73 -7.98
N GLY A 266 -16.64 -16.96 -6.98
CA GLY A 266 -17.50 -16.06 -6.22
C GLY A 266 -18.10 -14.93 -7.07
N GLY A 267 -19.33 -14.56 -6.74
CA GLY A 267 -20.02 -13.41 -7.33
C GLY A 267 -19.82 -12.13 -6.53
N TYR A 268 -20.67 -11.14 -6.81
CA TYR A 268 -20.66 -9.87 -6.09
C TYR A 268 -20.83 -10.06 -4.58
N ARG A 269 -21.68 -11.00 -4.15
CA ARG A 269 -21.93 -11.29 -2.74
C ARG A 269 -20.67 -11.80 -2.04
N GLU A 270 -20.07 -12.90 -2.53
CA GLU A 270 -18.89 -13.50 -1.89
C GLU A 270 -17.71 -12.51 -1.84
N ILE A 271 -17.55 -11.68 -2.86
CA ILE A 271 -16.53 -10.63 -2.89
C ILE A 271 -16.84 -9.54 -1.86
N SER A 272 -18.08 -9.05 -1.81
CA SER A 272 -18.52 -8.02 -0.86
C SER A 272 -18.35 -8.49 0.59
N ASP A 273 -18.81 -9.71 0.88
CA ASP A 273 -18.71 -10.33 2.20
C ASP A 273 -17.24 -10.57 2.58
N THR A 274 -16.39 -10.99 1.64
CA THR A 274 -14.95 -11.12 1.87
C THR A 274 -14.33 -9.79 2.28
N ILE A 275 -14.66 -8.70 1.59
CA ILE A 275 -14.15 -7.36 1.91
C ILE A 275 -14.64 -6.93 3.29
N ALA A 276 -15.94 -7.00 3.54
CA ALA A 276 -16.56 -6.61 4.81
C ALA A 276 -15.98 -7.40 6.00
N ASN A 277 -15.88 -8.73 5.86
CA ASN A 277 -15.32 -9.61 6.88
C ASN A 277 -13.84 -9.32 7.16
N THR A 278 -13.05 -9.04 6.11
CA THR A 278 -11.62 -8.72 6.30
C THR A 278 -11.47 -7.40 7.05
N LEU A 279 -12.23 -6.37 6.65
CA LEU A 279 -12.19 -5.05 7.27
C LEU A 279 -12.70 -5.05 8.71
N GLY A 280 -13.77 -5.80 9.00
CA GLY A 280 -14.29 -5.97 10.36
C GLY A 280 -13.32 -6.71 11.29
N ASN A 281 -12.51 -7.63 10.76
CA ASN A 281 -11.56 -8.41 11.54
C ASN A 281 -10.27 -7.62 11.85
N VAL A 282 -9.60 -7.11 10.81
CA VAL A 282 -8.24 -6.57 10.91
C VAL A 282 -8.12 -5.10 10.51
N GLY A 283 -9.24 -4.37 10.41
CA GLY A 283 -9.26 -2.93 10.10
C GLY A 283 -8.50 -2.03 11.10
N GLY A 284 -8.08 -2.57 12.25
CA GLY A 284 -7.32 -1.83 13.27
C GLY A 284 -5.79 -1.94 13.20
N ILE A 285 -5.21 -2.64 12.21
CA ILE A 285 -3.75 -2.77 12.13
C ILE A 285 -3.11 -1.41 11.83
N VAL A 286 -2.25 -0.94 12.74
CA VAL A 286 -1.58 0.36 12.63
C VAL A 286 -0.35 0.33 11.73
N CYS A 287 -0.07 1.45 11.06
CA CYS A 287 1.13 1.73 10.30
C CYS A 287 2.03 2.67 11.12
N ASP A 288 3.26 2.22 11.35
CA ASP A 288 4.25 2.87 12.21
C ASP A 288 5.62 2.87 11.52
N GLY A 289 5.59 3.07 10.20
CA GLY A 289 6.75 3.15 9.33
C GLY A 289 7.14 1.84 8.64
N ALA A 290 8.05 1.96 7.67
CA ALA A 290 8.62 0.84 6.93
C ALA A 290 9.68 0.12 7.76
N LYS A 291 9.42 -1.13 8.15
CA LYS A 291 10.31 -1.93 9.01
C LYS A 291 10.03 -3.42 8.88
N PRO A 292 10.92 -4.31 9.38
CA PRO A 292 10.75 -5.75 9.26
C PRO A 292 9.39 -6.28 9.78
N SER A 293 8.77 -5.63 10.78
CA SER A 293 7.44 -6.04 11.26
C SER A 293 6.31 -5.87 10.23
N CYS A 294 6.52 -5.15 9.12
CA CYS A 294 5.58 -5.14 8.00
C CYS A 294 5.29 -6.56 7.46
N ALA A 295 6.29 -7.45 7.46
CA ALA A 295 6.11 -8.81 6.98
C ALA A 295 5.06 -9.57 7.83
N ALA A 296 5.07 -9.39 9.15
CA ALA A 296 4.09 -9.99 10.05
C ALA A 296 2.69 -9.39 9.83
N LYS A 297 2.58 -8.07 9.70
CA LYS A 297 1.31 -7.38 9.43
C LYS A 297 0.67 -7.85 8.12
N ILE A 298 1.48 -8.06 7.07
CA ILE A 298 1.04 -8.61 5.79
C ILE A 298 0.52 -10.04 5.96
N ALA A 299 1.29 -10.91 6.62
CA ALA A 299 0.87 -12.30 6.85
C ALA A 299 -0.47 -12.35 7.60
N SER A 300 -0.59 -11.63 8.72
CA SER A 300 -1.83 -11.59 9.51
C SER A 300 -3.01 -11.04 8.71
N ALA A 301 -2.81 -10.00 7.89
CA ALA A 301 -3.87 -9.44 7.06
C ALA A 301 -4.32 -10.42 5.96
N VAL A 302 -3.39 -11.12 5.31
CA VAL A 302 -3.71 -12.13 4.29
C VAL A 302 -4.42 -13.34 4.91
N GLU A 303 -3.98 -13.81 6.07
CA GLU A 303 -4.66 -14.89 6.81
C GLU A 303 -6.10 -14.49 7.20
N ALA A 304 -6.29 -13.25 7.65
CA ALA A 304 -7.61 -12.71 7.93
C ALA A 304 -8.48 -12.63 6.66
N ALA A 305 -7.92 -12.24 5.51
CA ALA A 305 -8.64 -12.21 4.24
C ALA A 305 -9.04 -13.61 3.74
N ILE A 306 -8.18 -14.61 3.94
CA ILE A 306 -8.48 -16.00 3.62
C ILE A 306 -9.61 -16.53 4.52
N LEU A 307 -9.58 -16.23 5.82
CA LEU A 307 -10.66 -16.58 6.75
C LEU A 307 -11.98 -15.89 6.35
N ALA A 308 -11.92 -14.59 6.06
CA ALA A 308 -13.07 -13.80 5.60
C ALA A 308 -13.71 -14.39 4.34
N GLN A 309 -12.88 -14.86 3.42
CA GLN A 309 -13.30 -15.51 2.20
C GLN A 309 -13.96 -16.87 2.49
N ASP A 310 -13.45 -17.68 3.41
CA ASP A 310 -14.13 -18.93 3.77
C ASP A 310 -15.50 -18.68 4.41
N LEU A 311 -15.60 -17.70 5.31
CA LEU A 311 -16.87 -17.31 5.90
C LEU A 311 -17.88 -16.90 4.82
N ALA A 312 -17.46 -16.08 3.85
CA ALA A 312 -18.31 -15.64 2.75
C ALA A 312 -18.85 -16.82 1.92
N PHE A 313 -18.00 -17.81 1.61
CA PHE A 313 -18.43 -19.00 0.86
C PHE A 313 -19.35 -19.93 1.67
N GLU A 314 -19.27 -19.89 3.00
CA GLU A 314 -20.21 -20.53 3.92
C GLU A 314 -21.49 -19.69 4.16
N GLY A 315 -21.66 -18.57 3.43
CA GLY A 315 -22.82 -17.68 3.55
C GLY A 315 -22.84 -16.88 4.85
N ARG A 316 -21.66 -16.59 5.43
CA ARG A 316 -21.50 -15.83 6.67
C ARG A 316 -20.80 -14.50 6.40
N ALA A 317 -21.41 -13.43 6.87
CA ALA A 317 -20.84 -12.09 6.84
C ALA A 317 -21.12 -11.35 8.14
N PHE A 318 -20.20 -10.47 8.54
CA PHE A 318 -20.49 -9.47 9.56
C PHE A 318 -21.55 -8.49 9.05
N GLY A 319 -22.42 -8.04 9.94
CA GLY A 319 -23.62 -7.28 9.60
C GLY A 319 -23.71 -5.89 10.21
N ASP A 320 -24.79 -5.18 9.88
CA ASP A 320 -25.11 -3.88 10.47
C ASP A 320 -25.16 -3.97 12.01
N GLY A 321 -24.54 -3.00 12.68
CA GLY A 321 -24.45 -2.95 14.14
C GLY A 321 -23.22 -3.64 14.73
N GLU A 322 -22.42 -4.33 13.92
CA GLU A 322 -21.16 -4.98 14.34
C GLU A 322 -19.94 -4.04 14.16
N GLY A 323 -20.07 -2.81 14.64
CA GLY A 323 -19.00 -1.82 14.63
C GLY A 323 -18.83 -1.09 13.29
N LEU A 324 -17.68 -1.30 12.62
CA LEU A 324 -17.32 -0.58 11.39
C LEU A 324 -17.95 -1.20 10.12
N VAL A 325 -18.48 -2.41 10.23
CA VAL A 325 -19.12 -3.12 9.12
C VAL A 325 -20.56 -2.65 8.93
N SER A 326 -20.99 -2.60 7.68
CA SER A 326 -22.36 -2.31 7.28
C SER A 326 -22.85 -3.34 6.25
N SER A 327 -24.17 -3.46 6.10
CA SER A 327 -24.83 -4.34 5.12
C SER A 327 -24.48 -4.01 3.67
N ASP A 328 -24.03 -2.78 3.41
CA ASP A 328 -23.44 -2.38 2.15
C ASP A 328 -21.90 -2.31 2.25
N VAL A 329 -21.23 -2.97 1.32
CA VAL A 329 -19.77 -3.02 1.24
C VAL A 329 -19.16 -1.65 1.02
N GLU A 330 -19.82 -0.78 0.23
CA GLU A 330 -19.32 0.59 0.00
C GLU A 330 -19.31 1.39 1.30
N ARG A 331 -20.39 1.31 2.08
CA ARG A 331 -20.45 1.91 3.42
C ARG A 331 -19.38 1.36 4.35
N THR A 332 -19.12 0.06 4.32
CA THR A 332 -18.04 -0.52 5.13
C THR A 332 -16.68 0.07 4.75
N ILE A 333 -16.41 0.19 3.43
CA ILE A 333 -15.19 0.81 2.92
C ILE A 333 -15.10 2.30 3.31
N GLU A 334 -16.22 3.03 3.29
CA GLU A 334 -16.31 4.43 3.70
C GLU A 334 -16.09 4.63 5.21
N ASN A 335 -16.67 3.76 6.05
CA ASN A 335 -16.47 3.77 7.50
C ASN A 335 -14.99 3.58 7.85
N VAL A 336 -14.34 2.58 7.24
CA VAL A 336 -12.90 2.34 7.43
C VAL A 336 -12.07 3.48 6.84
N GLY A 337 -12.47 4.02 5.69
CA GLY A 337 -11.86 5.19 5.08
C GLY A 337 -11.88 6.40 6.03
N THR A 338 -13.01 6.62 6.71
CA THR A 338 -13.18 7.68 7.71
C THR A 338 -12.31 7.42 8.93
N LEU A 339 -12.28 6.21 9.47
CA LEU A 339 -11.37 5.84 10.57
C LEU A 339 -9.90 6.11 10.19
N GLY A 340 -9.47 5.66 9.01
CA GLY A 340 -8.09 5.79 8.56
C GLY A 340 -7.69 7.23 8.23
N ARG A 341 -8.60 8.04 7.71
CA ARG A 341 -8.33 9.44 7.31
C ARG A 341 -8.47 10.43 8.46
N GLU A 342 -9.47 10.22 9.31
CA GLU A 342 -9.82 11.15 10.38
C GLU A 342 -9.31 10.62 11.72
N GLY A 343 -9.81 9.47 12.20
CA GLY A 343 -9.44 8.96 13.53
C GLY A 343 -7.97 8.56 13.69
N MET A 344 -7.32 8.18 12.59
CA MET A 344 -5.90 7.83 12.60
C MET A 344 -4.95 9.01 12.37
N ARG A 345 -5.46 10.24 12.20
CA ARG A 345 -4.63 11.45 12.14
C ARG A 345 -3.98 11.72 13.50
N GLU A 346 -4.74 11.68 14.58
CA GLU A 346 -4.21 11.85 15.93
C GLU A 346 -3.38 10.62 16.34
N THR A 347 -3.76 9.43 15.86
CA THR A 347 -2.98 8.19 16.09
C THR A 347 -1.57 8.32 15.51
N ASP A 348 -1.42 8.90 14.30
CA ASP A 348 -0.12 9.13 13.68
C ASP A 348 0.77 10.04 14.54
N GLN A 349 0.22 11.12 15.10
CA GLN A 349 0.95 11.99 16.02
C GLN A 349 1.38 11.27 17.32
N VAL A 350 0.51 10.39 17.86
CA VAL A 350 0.86 9.58 19.04
C VAL A 350 2.02 8.64 18.70
N ILE A 351 1.96 7.97 17.54
CA ILE A 351 3.02 7.06 17.07
C ILE A 351 4.34 7.82 16.92
N LEU A 352 4.33 9.00 16.29
CA LEU A 352 5.52 9.83 16.13
C LEU A 352 6.12 10.20 17.49
N ARG A 353 5.30 10.68 18.44
CA ARG A 353 5.78 10.97 19.80
C ARG A 353 6.41 9.75 20.45
N ILE A 354 5.78 8.57 20.38
CA ILE A 354 6.35 7.33 20.93
C ILE A 354 7.71 7.03 20.29
N MET A 355 7.83 7.20 18.97
CA MET A 355 9.06 6.89 18.23
C MET A 355 10.20 7.90 18.46
N THR A 356 9.91 9.11 18.94
CA THR A 356 10.90 10.19 19.11
C THR A 356 11.14 10.59 20.57
N SER A 357 10.49 9.92 21.54
CA SER A 357 10.60 10.28 22.97
C SER A 357 11.67 9.49 23.74
N ASP A 358 12.62 8.86 23.05
CA ASP A 358 13.73 8.11 23.66
C ASP A 358 14.99 8.97 23.87
#